data_AF-A0A2L2Z2H2-F1
#
_entry.id   AF-A0A2L2Z2H2-F1
#
_cell.length_a   1.000
_cell.length_b   1.000
_cell.length_c   1.000
_cell.angle_alpha   90.00
_cell.angle_beta   90.00
_cell.angle_gamma   90.00
#
_symmetry.space_group_name_H-M   'P 1'
#
loop_
_entity.id
_entity.type
_entity.pdbx_description
1 polymer ?
#
loop_
_entity_poly.entity_id
_entity_poly.type
_entity_poly.pdbx_seq_one_letter_code
_entity_poly.pdbx_strand_id
1 'polypeptide(L)' 'TANNKRNTLFCGTEVLHSRNVDGSGIKAIVYRTGFSTAKGELVRAILFPKPVPHNKVFLLLLAVS' A
#
# COMPACT_ATOMS: atom_id res chain seq x y z
N THR A 1 14.18 9.72 -1.04
CA THR A 1 13.46 9.14 0.12
C THR A 1 13.01 7.70 -0.16
N ALA A 2 13.94 6.77 -0.42
CA ALA A 2 13.62 5.39 -0.82
C ALA A 2 14.02 4.34 0.25
N ASN A 3 14.47 4.76 1.43
CA ASN A 3 15.07 3.87 2.44
C ASN A 3 14.09 3.25 3.45
N ASN A 4 12.79 3.62 3.44
CA ASN A 4 11.82 3.11 4.43
C ASN A 4 11.11 1.80 4.03
N LYS A 5 11.29 1.30 2.80
CA LYS A 5 10.65 0.06 2.35
C LYS A 5 11.18 -1.20 3.04
N ARG A 6 12.41 -1.18 3.54
CA ARG A 6 13.04 -2.35 4.19
C ARG A 6 12.53 -2.60 5.62
N ASN A 7 11.83 -1.64 6.22
CA ASN A 7 11.42 -1.68 7.63
C ASN A 7 9.90 -1.61 7.82
N THR A 8 9.12 -1.70 6.73
CA THR A 8 7.65 -1.62 6.79
C THR A 8 7.05 -2.93 6.31
N LEU A 9 6.21 -3.55 7.15
CA LEU A 9 5.40 -4.71 6.78
C LEU A 9 4.04 -4.24 6.24
N PHE A 10 3.59 -4.85 5.14
CA PHE A 10 2.30 -4.53 4.54
C PHE A 10 1.25 -5.58 4.93
N CYS A 11 -0.01 -5.16 5.06
CA CYS A 11 -1.07 -6.12 5.36
C CYS A 11 -1.29 -7.07 4.16
N GLY A 12 -1.46 -8.36 4.45
CA GLY A 12 -1.55 -9.40 3.43
C GLY A 12 -0.21 -9.98 2.96
N THR A 13 0.91 -9.58 3.58
CA THR A 13 2.20 -10.25 3.41
C THR A 13 2.41 -11.30 4.50
N GLU A 14 2.96 -12.45 4.14
CA GLU A 14 3.37 -13.49 5.08
C GLU A 14 4.87 -13.38 5.37
N VAL A 15 5.25 -13.51 6.64
CA VAL A 15 6.66 -13.46 7.05
C VAL A 15 7.27 -14.84 6.90
N LEU A 16 8.01 -15.04 5.81
CA LEU A 16 8.70 -16.31 5.53
C LEU A 16 9.92 -16.53 6.44
N HIS A 17 10.62 -15.45 6.79
CA HIS A 17 11.80 -15.52 7.64
C HIS A 17 11.94 -14.28 8.50
N SER A 18 12.31 -14.50 9.75
CA SER A 18 12.44 -13.48 10.79
C SER A 18 13.81 -13.65 11.44
N ARG A 19 14.78 -12.80 11.09
CA ARG A 19 16.11 -12.86 11.69
C ARG A 19 16.08 -12.14 13.02
N ASN A 20 16.10 -12.92 14.08
CA ASN A 20 16.23 -12.45 15.44
C ASN A 20 17.70 -12.45 15.86
N VAL A 21 18.21 -11.34 16.39
CA VAL A 21 19.60 -11.23 16.83
C VAL A 21 19.76 -11.75 18.26
N ASP A 22 18.71 -11.66 19.09
CA ASP A 22 18.82 -11.82 20.55
C ASP A 22 17.96 -12.98 21.10
N GLY A 23 17.43 -13.84 20.23
CA GLY A 23 16.60 -14.99 20.61
C GLY A 23 15.21 -14.66 21.16
N SER A 24 14.84 -13.38 21.28
CA SER A 24 13.51 -12.90 21.70
C SER A 24 12.64 -12.47 20.51
N GLY A 25 11.37 -12.90 20.41
CA GLY A 25 10.55 -12.71 19.19
C GLY A 25 10.54 -11.28 18.64
N ILE A 26 10.53 -11.12 17.30
CA ILE A 26 10.51 -9.79 16.65
C ILE A 26 9.21 -9.07 16.98
N LYS A 27 9.33 -7.87 17.57
CA LYS A 27 8.21 -6.96 17.82
C LYS A 27 8.17 -5.87 16.74
N ALA A 28 6.97 -5.51 16.34
CA ALA A 28 6.72 -4.40 15.43
C ALA A 28 5.53 -3.57 15.93
N ILE A 29 5.47 -2.32 15.48
CA ILE A 29 4.35 -1.42 15.75
C ILE A 29 3.42 -1.36 14.54
N VAL A 30 2.13 -1.18 14.79
CA VAL A 30 1.16 -0.97 13.72
C VAL A 30 1.26 0.47 13.24
N TYR A 31 1.68 0.66 11.99
CA TYR A 31 1.82 2.00 11.40
C TYR A 31 0.50 2.53 10.82
N ARG A 32 -0.22 1.72 10.06
CA ARG A 32 -1.48 2.08 9.38
C ARG A 32 -2.47 0.93 9.40
N THR A 33 -3.76 1.25 9.53
CA THR A 33 -4.86 0.29 9.59
C THR A 33 -5.98 0.63 8.60
N GLY A 34 -6.87 -0.33 8.31
CA GLY A 34 -8.02 -0.12 7.43
C GLY A 34 -7.67 0.39 6.03
N PHE A 35 -8.44 1.35 5.52
CA PHE A 35 -8.26 1.95 4.19
C PHE A 35 -6.99 2.80 4.03
N SER A 36 -6.25 3.05 5.12
CA SER A 36 -4.97 3.77 5.05
C SER A 36 -3.78 2.87 4.69
N THR A 37 -3.99 1.54 4.67
CA THR A 37 -3.01 0.55 4.19
C THR A 37 -2.98 0.52 2.66
N ALA A 38 -1.89 0.05 2.06
CA ALA A 38 -1.79 -0.06 0.60
C ALA A 38 -2.92 -0.92 -0.01
N LYS A 39 -3.23 -2.07 0.61
CA LYS A 39 -4.37 -2.92 0.22
C LYS A 39 -5.70 -2.18 0.40
N GLY A 40 -5.87 -1.51 1.53
CA GLY A 40 -7.10 -0.77 1.84
C GLY A 40 -7.34 0.40 0.90
N GLU A 41 -6.29 1.13 0.51
CA GLU A 41 -6.37 2.22 -0.46
C GLU A 41 -6.77 1.70 -1.83
N LEU A 42 -6.21 0.56 -2.26
CA LEU A 42 -6.61 -0.10 -3.50
C LEU A 42 -8.08 -0.53 -3.47
N VAL A 43 -8.53 -1.18 -2.40
CA VAL A 43 -9.95 -1.57 -2.23
C VAL A 43 -10.85 -0.33 -2.27
N ARG A 44 -10.46 0.75 -1.58
CA ARG A 44 -11.20 2.01 -1.59
C ARG A 44 -11.26 2.64 -2.99
N ALA A 45 -10.18 2.57 -3.76
CA ALA A 45 -10.15 3.12 -5.13
C ALA A 45 -11.05 2.33 -6.09
N ILE A 46 -11.21 1.02 -5.88
CA ILE A 46 -12.14 0.17 -6.62
C ILE A 46 -13.60 0.51 -6.25
N LEU A 47 -13.89 0.63 -4.96
CA LEU A 47 -15.25 0.88 -4.47
C LEU A 47 -15.71 2.32 -4.68
N PHE A 48 -14.79 3.28 -4.57
CA PHE A 48 -15.05 4.72 -4.66
C PHE A 48 -13.99 5.37 -5.56
N PRO A 49 -14.11 5.20 -6.89
CA PRO A 49 -13.20 5.86 -7.82
C PRO A 49 -13.31 7.37 -7.65
N LYS A 50 -12.16 8.05 -7.61
CA LYS A 50 -12.15 9.52 -7.53
C LYS A 50 -12.86 10.07 -8.76
N PRO A 51 -13.78 11.04 -8.62
CA PRO A 51 -14.40 11.69 -9.77
C PRO A 51 -13.30 12.34 -10.59
N VAL A 52 -13.01 11.76 -11.74
CA VAL A 52 -12.11 12.35 -12.72
C VAL A 52 -12.82 13.57 -13.30
N PRO A 53 -12.23 14.77 -13.23
CA PRO A 53 -12.83 15.93 -13.88
C PRO A 53 -12.93 15.62 -15.39
N HIS A 54 -14.02 16.03 -16.02
CA HIS A 54 -14.36 15.71 -17.42
C HIS A 54 -13.20 15.97 -18.39
N ASN A 55 -12.39 17.00 -18.12
CA ASN A 55 -11.21 17.40 -18.89
C ASN A 55 -10.04 16.41 -18.82
N LYS A 56 -9.99 15.51 -17.84
CA LYS A 56 -8.96 14.46 -17.72
C LYS A 56 -9.40 13.10 -18.28
N VAL A 57 -10.69 12.87 -18.46
CA VAL A 57 -11.21 11.63 -19.09
C VAL A 57 -10.78 11.57 -20.56
N PHE A 58 -10.89 12.69 -21.26
CA PHE A 58 -10.50 12.81 -22.66
C PHE A 58 -8.99 12.58 -22.86
N LEU A 59 -8.16 13.11 -21.96
CA LEU A 59 -6.71 12.93 -22.00
C LEU A 59 -6.28 11.47 -21.74
N LEU A 60 -7.01 10.76 -20.89
CA LEU A 60 -6.77 9.33 -20.61
C LEU A 60 -7.10 8.46 -21.83
N LEU A 61 -8.13 8.82 -22.60
CA LEU A 61 -8.51 8.11 -23.83
C LEU A 61 -7.45 8.29 -24.93
N LEU A 62 -6.91 9.50 -25.07
CA LEU A 62 -5.85 9.82 -26.04
C LEU A 62 -4.51 9.14 -25.72
N ALA A 63 -4.21 8.89 -24.45
CA ALA A 63 -2.96 8.26 -24.04
C ALA A 63 -2.95 6.73 -24.23
N VAL A 64 -4.09 6.11 -24.52
CA VAL A 64 -4.26 4.66 -24.74
C VAL A 64 -4.45 4.32 -26.23
N SER A 65 -4.60 5.32 -27.10
CA SER A 65 -4.62 5.16 -28.57
C SER A 65 -3.25 5.40 -29.19
#